data_AF-A0A1X9SMP0-F1
#
_entry.id   AF-A0A1X9SMP0-F1
#
_cell.length_a   1.000
_cell.length_b   1.000
_cell.length_c   1.000
_cell.angle_alpha   90.00
_cell.angle_beta   90.00
_cell.angle_gamma   90.00
#
_symmetry.space_group_name_H-M   'P 1'
#
loop_
_entity.id
_entity.type
_entity.pdbx_description
1 polymer ?
#
loop_
_entity_poly.entity_id
_entity_poly.type
_entity_poly.pdbx_seq_one_letter_code
_entity_poly.pdbx_strand_id
1 'polypeptide(L)' 'MKNLIIFALLVLFLQGCLWVNKRGISDKYYNSCKEYYDASGVYHKKCDENLIDWKDIYE' A
#
# COMPACT_ATOMS: atom_id res chain seq x y z
N MET A 1 22.34 -8.61 24.00
CA MET A 1 22.54 -9.09 22.62
C MET A 1 21.34 -9.90 22.11
N LYS A 2 20.88 -10.94 22.83
CA LYS A 2 19.73 -11.77 22.45
C LYS A 2 18.46 -10.97 22.07
N ASN A 3 18.13 -9.93 22.83
CA ASN A 3 16.94 -9.10 22.56
C ASN A 3 17.07 -8.25 21.29
N LEU A 4 18.29 -7.83 20.93
CA LEU A 4 18.54 -7.09 19.68
C LEU A 4 18.40 -8.01 18.46
N ILE A 5 18.85 -9.27 18.58
CA ILE A 5 18.72 -10.27 17.52
C ILE A 5 17.23 -10.58 17.27
N ILE A 6 16.44 -10.74 18.34
CA ILE A 6 14.99 -10.97 18.23
C ILE A 6 14.30 -9.78 17.57
N PHE A 7 14.67 -8.54 17.93
CA PHE A 7 14.10 -7.34 17.34
C PHE A 7 14.45 -7.22 15.85
N ALA A 8 15.70 -7.51 15.47
CA ALA A 8 16.12 -7.51 14.07
C ALA A 8 15.38 -8.56 13.22
N LEU A 9 15.17 -9.77 13.76
CA LEU A 9 14.37 -10.81 13.11
C LEU A 9 12.92 -10.37 12.93
N LEU A 10 12.32 -9.72 13.93
CA LEU A 10 10.94 -9.23 13.86
C LEU A 10 10.76 -8.22 12.71
N VAL A 11 11.70 -7.28 12.55
CA VAL A 11 11.67 -6.29 11.47
C VAL A 11 11.81 -6.96 10.09
N LEU A 12 12.64 -8.00 9.98
CA LEU A 12 12.81 -8.77 8.73
C LEU A 12 11.56 -9.58 8.37
N PHE A 13 10.84 -10.14 9.35
CA PHE A 13 9.60 -10.88 9.09
C PHE A 13 8.40 -9.97 8.75
N LEU A 14 8.42 -8.69 9.15
CA LEU A 14 7.33 -7.74 8.91
C LEU A 14 7.38 -7.05 7.54
N GLN A 15 8.40 -7.30 6.72
CA GLN A 15 8.60 -6.66 5.41
C GLN A 15 7.45 -6.92 4.42
N GLY A 16 6.65 -7.99 4.60
CA GLY A 16 5.50 -8.30 3.74
C GLY A 16 4.14 -7.87 4.27
N CYS A 17 4.05 -7.45 5.54
CA CYS A 17 2.79 -7.03 6.17
C CYS A 17 2.62 -5.50 6.19
N LEU A 18 3.73 -4.77 6.19
CA LEU A 18 3.74 -3.31 6.30
C LEU A 18 4.21 -2.72 4.96
N TRP A 19 3.26 -2.18 4.20
CA TRP A 19 3.53 -1.53 2.92
C TRP A 19 3.61 -0.02 3.12
N VAL A 20 4.65 0.60 2.58
CA VAL A 20 4.85 2.06 2.68
C VAL A 20 4.10 2.75 1.53
N ASN A 21 3.14 3.63 1.83
CA ASN A 21 2.42 4.47 0.85
C ASN A 21 2.37 5.96 1.29
N LYS A 22 1.78 6.87 0.48
CA LYS A 22 1.64 8.31 0.82
C LYS A 22 0.89 8.60 2.14
N ARG A 23 0.10 7.66 2.65
CA ARG A 23 -0.63 7.76 3.93
C ARG A 23 0.17 7.19 5.11
N GLY A 24 1.38 6.68 4.89
CA GLY A 24 2.25 6.08 5.91
C GLY A 24 2.39 4.56 5.72
N ILE A 25 2.24 3.81 6.81
CA ILE A 25 2.30 2.34 6.80
C ILE A 25 0.87 1.81 6.64
N SER A 26 0.61 1.04 5.57
CA SER A 26 -0.66 0.37 5.32
C SER A 26 -0.49 -1.14 5.30
N ASP A 27 -1.49 -1.84 5.81
CA ASP A 27 -1.66 -3.29 5.70
C ASP A 27 -2.29 -3.72 4.36
N LYS A 28 -2.61 -2.76 3.47
CA LYS A 28 -3.29 -3.02 2.19
C LYS A 28 -2.37 -2.82 1.00
N TYR A 29 -2.35 -3.84 0.14
CA TYR A 29 -1.57 -3.84 -1.11
C TYR A 29 -2.16 -2.92 -2.19
N TYR A 30 -3.50 -2.79 -2.25
CA TYR A 30 -4.18 -1.94 -3.22
C TYR A 30 -4.77 -0.69 -2.57
N ASN A 31 -4.74 0.42 -3.30
CA ASN A 31 -5.43 1.63 -2.88
C ASN A 31 -6.93 1.39 -2.75
N SER A 32 -7.52 1.96 -1.70
CA SER A 32 -8.97 1.98 -1.49
C SER A 32 -9.59 3.00 -2.45
N CYS A 33 -9.67 2.65 -3.73
CA CYS A 33 -10.27 3.47 -4.76
C CYS A 33 -11.77 3.54 -4.57
N LYS A 34 -12.36 4.72 -4.80
CA LYS A 34 -13.80 4.87 -4.86
C LYS A 34 -14.26 4.52 -6.27
N GLU A 35 -15.15 3.53 -6.35
CA GLU A 35 -15.72 3.03 -7.59
C GLU A 35 -17.23 3.27 -7.56
N TYR A 36 -17.77 3.89 -8.61
CA TYR A 36 -19.21 4.16 -8.72
C TYR A 36 -19.63 4.33 -10.18
N TYR A 37 -20.93 4.20 -10.44
CA TYR A 37 -21.54 4.58 -11.71
C TYR A 37 -22.25 5.91 -11.55
N ASP A 38 -22.08 6.81 -12.52
CA ASP A 38 -22.84 8.07 -12.52
C ASP A 38 -24.29 7.88 -13.01
N ALA A 39 -25.07 8.95 -13.01
CA ALA A 39 -26.46 8.92 -13.45
C ALA A 39 -26.64 8.54 -14.93
N SER A 40 -25.58 8.63 -15.75
CA SER A 40 -25.57 8.19 -17.14
C SER A 40 -25.11 6.73 -17.32
N GLY A 41 -24.75 6.05 -16.22
CA GLY A 41 -24.28 4.66 -16.23
C GLY A 41 -22.80 4.51 -16.59
N VAL A 42 -22.01 5.60 -16.56
CA VAL A 42 -20.57 5.54 -16.84
C VAL A 42 -19.82 5.14 -15.57
N TYR A 43 -18.88 4.20 -15.71
CA TYR A 43 -18.01 3.75 -14.61
C TYR A 43 -16.93 4.78 -14.30
N HIS A 44 -16.82 5.15 -13.02
CA HIS A 44 -15.79 6.03 -12.50
C HIS A 44 -14.97 5.32 -11.42
N LYS A 45 -13.65 5.38 -11.55
CA LYS A 45 -12.70 4.93 -10.54
C LYS A 45 -11.79 6.07 -10.15
N LYS A 46 -11.93 6.54 -8.91
CA LYS A 46 -11.07 7.56 -8.34
C LYS A 46 -10.18 6.94 -7.27
N CYS A 47 -8.89 6.90 -7.54
CA CYS A 47 -7.88 6.48 -6.57
C CYS A 47 -7.18 7.73 -6.03
N ASP A 48 -6.84 7.72 -4.75
CA ASP A 48 -5.90 8.73 -4.22
C ASP A 48 -4.50 8.42 -4.76
N GLU A 49 -3.71 9.46 -5.03
CA GLU A 49 -2.37 9.32 -5.62
C GLU A 49 -1.36 8.71 -4.63
N ASN A 50 -0.55 7.75 -5.10
CA ASN A 50 0.57 7.18 -4.37
C ASN A 50 1.86 8.00 -4.51
N LEU A 51 2.82 7.82 -3.60
CA LEU A 51 4.14 8.52 -3.59
C LEU A 51 4.95 7.98 -4.75
N ILE A 52 4.84 6.67 -4.89
CA ILE A 52 5.39 5.82 -5.92
C ILE A 52 4.31 4.78 -6.17
N ASP A 53 3.85 4.61 -7.40
CA ASP A 53 3.05 3.45 -7.76
C ASP A 53 3.97 2.29 -8.14
N TRP A 54 3.51 1.06 -7.90
CA TRP A 54 4.26 -0.14 -8.29
C TRP A 54 4.58 -0.15 -9.79
N LYS A 55 3.67 0.39 -10.60
CA LYS A 55 3.84 0.55 -12.03
C LYS A 55 5.06 1.41 -12.38
N ASP A 56 5.36 2.43 -11.57
CA ASP A 56 6.47 3.37 -11.81
C ASP A 56 7.84 2.78 -11.45
N ILE A 57 7.89 1.66 -10.71
CA ILE A 57 9.14 1.01 -10.28
C ILE A 57 9.66 0.02 -11.34
N TYR A 58 8.76 -0.53 -12.17
CA TYR A 58 9.08 -1.66 -13.08
C TYR A 58 8.81 -1.38 -14.57
N GLU A 59 8.31 -0.19 -14.94
CA GLU A 59 8.37 0.35 -16.30
C GLU A 59 9.62 1.23 -16.47
#